data_AF-A0A3C0Z5E9-F1
#
_entry.id   AF-A0A3C0Z5E9-F1
#
_cell.length_a   1.000
_cell.length_b   1.000
_cell.length_c   1.000
_cell.angle_alpha   90.00
_cell.angle_beta   90.00
_cell.angle_gamma   90.00
#
_symmetry.space_group_name_H-M   'P 1'
#
loop_
_entity.id
_entity.type
_entity.pdbx_description
1 polymer ?
#
loop_
_entity_poly.entity_id
_entity_poly.type
_entity_poly.pdbx_seq_one_letter_code
_entity_poly.pdbx_strand_id
1 'polypeptide(L)' 'MDANHTKSIEQTIAALGFTPFIISPHHKIVTSDYVKQCHKAGIKVIPWTVNTKEEIEQLKAVKVDGIISDYPNLF' A
#
# COMPACT_ATOMS: atom_id res chain seq x y z
N MET A 1 7.21 -4.57 4.07
CA MET A 1 6.71 -4.14 5.40
C MET A 1 5.40 -4.82 5.65
N ASP A 2 5.41 -5.68 6.67
CA ASP A 2 4.19 -6.23 7.26
C ASP A 2 3.48 -5.15 8.09
N ALA A 3 2.29 -5.46 8.60
CA ALA A 3 1.45 -4.51 9.35
C ALA A 3 2.16 -3.87 10.56
N ASN A 4 3.27 -4.46 11.03
CA ASN A 4 4.07 -3.99 12.15
C ASN A 4 5.36 -3.25 11.73
N HIS A 5 5.55 -2.92 10.45
CA HIS A 5 6.78 -2.29 9.90
C HIS A 5 8.07 -3.10 10.11
N THR A 6 8.00 -4.37 10.46
CA THR A 6 9.19 -5.12 10.87
C THR A 6 9.92 -5.79 9.71
N LYS A 7 9.22 -6.02 8.58
CA LYS A 7 9.77 -6.79 7.45
C LYS A 7 10.00 -5.94 6.19
N SER A 8 11.00 -6.20 5.37
CA SER A 8 11.07 -5.63 4.01
C SER A 8 9.97 -6.23 3.11
N ILE A 9 9.75 -5.69 1.90
CA ILE A 9 8.85 -6.33 0.92
C ILE A 9 9.36 -7.72 0.54
N GLU A 10 10.67 -7.88 0.38
CA GLU A 10 11.31 -9.16 0.07
C GLU A 10 11.06 -10.19 1.18
N GLN A 11 11.19 -9.80 2.46
CA GLN A 11 10.90 -10.67 3.59
C GLN A 11 9.40 -11.03 3.67
N THR A 12 8.51 -10.11 3.30
CA THR A 12 7.07 -10.41 3.19
C THR A 12 6.80 -11.44 2.10
N ILE A 13 7.36 -11.27 0.89
CA ILE A 13 7.21 -12.23 -0.22
C ILE A 13 7.77 -13.60 0.17
N ALA A 14 8.96 -13.64 0.77
CA ALA A 14 9.57 -14.88 1.22
C ALA A 14 8.72 -15.61 2.27
N ALA A 15 8.14 -14.86 3.22
CA ALA A 15 7.26 -15.43 4.25
C ALA A 15 5.92 -15.93 3.68
N LEU A 16 5.40 -15.29 2.63
CA LEU A 16 4.20 -15.74 1.92
C LEU A 16 4.46 -17.00 1.08
N GLY A 17 5.69 -17.17 0.58
CA GLY A 17 6.06 -18.24 -0.35
C GLY A 17 5.59 -18.02 -1.79
N PHE A 18 5.04 -16.83 -2.09
CA PHE A 18 4.64 -16.40 -3.42
C PHE A 18 4.63 -14.86 -3.52
N THR A 19 4.66 -14.35 -4.76
CA THR A 19 4.50 -12.91 -5.01
C THR A 19 3.01 -12.59 -5.18
N PRO A 20 2.38 -11.83 -4.27
CA PRO A 20 0.98 -11.46 -4.42
C PRO A 20 0.80 -10.43 -5.54
N PHE A 21 -0.36 -10.45 -6.20
CA PHE A 21 -0.69 -9.42 -7.19
C PHE A 21 -0.95 -8.05 -6.54
N ILE A 22 -1.56 -8.04 -5.35
CA ILE A 22 -1.90 -6.85 -4.56
C ILE A 22 -1.47 -7.05 -3.11
N ILE A 23 -0.91 -6.02 -2.50
CA ILE A 23 -0.80 -5.88 -1.04
C ILE A 23 -1.69 -4.72 -0.60
N SER A 24 -2.44 -4.95 0.47
CA SER A 24 -3.40 -4.00 1.02
C SER A 24 -3.03 -3.65 2.47
N PRO A 25 -2.13 -2.67 2.68
CA PRO A 25 -1.65 -2.30 4.00
C PRO A 25 -2.52 -1.23 4.65
N HIS A 26 -2.34 -0.99 5.95
CA HIS A 26 -2.91 0.18 6.61
C HIS A 26 -2.29 1.46 6.02
N HIS A 27 -3.09 2.45 5.62
CA HIS A 27 -2.61 3.61 4.82
C HIS A 27 -1.46 4.39 5.47
N LYS A 28 -1.42 4.49 6.81
CA LYS A 28 -0.37 5.19 7.56
C LYS A 28 1.05 4.63 7.37
N ILE A 29 1.17 3.41 6.87
CA ILE A 29 2.47 2.76 6.64
C ILE A 29 2.99 3.00 5.23
N VAL A 30 2.15 3.54 4.34
CA VAL A 30 2.45 3.71 2.93
C VAL A 30 3.30 4.95 2.73
N THR A 31 4.52 4.73 2.26
CA THR A 31 5.45 5.78 1.85
C THR A 31 5.78 5.63 0.36
N SER A 32 6.35 6.66 -0.26
CA SER A 32 6.80 6.57 -1.66
C SER A 32 7.83 5.45 -1.87
N ASP A 33 8.71 5.22 -0.89
CA ASP A 33 9.70 4.14 -0.96
C ASP A 33 9.04 2.75 -0.88
N TYR A 34 8.06 2.59 0.02
CA TYR A 34 7.27 1.36 0.12
C TYR A 34 6.57 1.03 -1.21
N VAL A 35 5.90 2.00 -1.83
CA VAL A 35 5.21 1.83 -3.11
C VAL A 35 6.20 1.43 -4.21
N LYS A 36 7.36 2.11 -4.30
CA LYS A 36 8.41 1.77 -5.27
C LYS A 36 8.94 0.35 -5.10
N GLN A 37 9.16 -0.10 -3.87
CA GLN A 37 9.61 -1.47 -3.60
C GLN A 37 8.55 -2.50 -4.04
N CYS A 38 7.27 -2.24 -3.76
CA CYS A 38 6.18 -3.11 -4.20
C CYS A 38 6.10 -3.16 -5.74
N HIS A 39 6.10 -2.00 -6.40
CA HIS A 39 6.03 -1.90 -7.85
C HIS A 39 7.23 -2.58 -8.53
N LYS A 40 8.44 -2.47 -7.98
CA LYS A 40 9.63 -3.19 -8.47
C LYS A 40 9.46 -4.71 -8.40
N ALA A 41 8.72 -5.21 -7.42
CA ALA A 41 8.38 -6.62 -7.28
C ALA A 41 7.14 -7.03 -8.10
N GLY A 42 6.55 -6.13 -8.89
CA GLY A 42 5.34 -6.40 -9.68
C GLY A 42 4.04 -6.42 -8.85
N ILE A 43 4.07 -5.86 -7.65
CA ILE A 43 2.97 -5.88 -6.68
C ILE A 43 2.25 -4.53 -6.69
N LYS A 44 0.92 -4.54 -6.81
CA LYS A 44 0.08 -3.33 -6.66
C LYS A 44 -0.20 -3.03 -5.19
N VAL A 45 -0.33 -1.75 -4.86
CA VAL A 45 -0.55 -1.26 -3.49
C VAL A 45 -1.92 -0.59 -3.38
N ILE A 46 -2.81 -1.17 -2.55
CA ILE A 46 -4.18 -0.66 -2.34
C ILE A 46 -4.45 -0.56 -0.83
N PRO A 47 -4.11 0.56 -0.16
CA PRO A 47 -4.25 0.67 1.28
C PRO A 47 -5.70 0.85 1.78
N TRP A 48 -5.91 0.53 3.06
CA TRP A 48 -7.16 0.69 3.78
C TRP A 48 -6.97 1.39 5.13
N THR A 49 -8.02 1.89 5.80
CA THR A 49 -9.20 2.51 5.18
C THR A 49 -8.94 4.01 5.16
N VAL A 50 -9.11 4.67 4.01
CA VAL A 50 -8.74 6.08 3.82
C VAL A 50 -10.00 6.92 3.69
N ASN A 51 -10.26 7.80 4.66
CA ASN A 51 -11.58 8.45 4.79
C ASN A 51 -11.52 9.98 4.77
N THR A 52 -10.35 10.58 4.56
CA THR A 52 -10.20 12.04 4.43
C THR A 52 -9.64 12.42 3.06
N LYS A 53 -10.02 13.60 2.55
CA LYS A 53 -9.55 14.07 1.24
C LYS A 53 -8.04 14.32 1.26
N GLU A 54 -7.52 14.80 2.38
CA GLU A 54 -6.11 15.09 2.59
C GLU A 54 -5.27 13.80 2.48
N GLU A 55 -5.67 12.73 3.17
CA GLU A 55 -4.98 11.43 3.10
C GLU A 55 -5.08 10.82 1.69
N ILE A 56 -6.23 10.99 1.02
CA ILE A 56 -6.42 10.54 -0.37
C ILE A 56 -5.41 11.22 -1.30
N GLU A 57 -5.30 12.55 -1.24
CA GLU A 57 -4.36 13.30 -2.09
C GLU A 57 -2.90 12.95 -1.78
N GLN A 58 -2.56 12.71 -0.52
CA GLN A 58 -1.23 12.20 -0.14
C GLN A 58 -0.95 10.82 -0.76
N LEU A 59 -1.92 9.90 -0.72
CA LEU A 59 -1.75 8.56 -1.27
C LEU A 59 -1.68 8.56 -2.80
N LYS A 60 -2.44 9.44 -3.47
CA LYS A 60 -2.30 9.70 -4.91
C LYS A 60 -0.90 10.21 -5.25
N ALA A 61 -0.37 11.13 -4.46
CA ALA A 61 0.97 11.70 -4.67
C ALA A 61 2.09 10.65 -4.56
N VAL A 62 1.95 9.66 -3.66
CA VAL A 62 2.88 8.53 -3.57
C VAL A 62 2.60 7.41 -4.59
N LYS A 63 1.58 7.59 -5.46
CA LYS A 63 1.21 6.71 -6.58
C LYS A 63 0.74 5.31 -6.17
N VAL A 64 -0.16 5.22 -5.19
CA VAL A 64 -0.89 3.96 -4.92
C VAL A 64 -1.76 3.57 -6.11
N ASP A 65 -2.06 2.27 -6.24
CA ASP A 65 -2.85 1.71 -7.36
C ASP A 65 -4.36 1.80 -7.13
N GLY A 66 -4.77 2.18 -5.93
CA GLY A 66 -6.15 2.37 -5.50
C GLY A 66 -6.21 2.60 -3.99
N ILE A 67 -7.40 2.78 -3.46
CA ILE A 67 -7.64 2.84 -2.01
C ILE A 67 -8.91 2.08 -1.66
N ILE A 68 -9.00 1.64 -0.41
CA ILE A 68 -10.23 1.17 0.20
C ILE A 68 -10.73 2.29 1.11
N SER A 69 -11.97 2.72 0.89
CA SER A 69 -12.57 3.88 1.57
C SER A 69 -14.04 3.62 1.86
N ASP A 70 -14.52 4.14 2.99
CA ASP A 70 -15.95 4.20 3.29
C ASP A 70 -16.63 5.37 2.55
N TYR A 71 -15.84 6.29 1.97
CA TYR A 71 -16.29 7.50 1.26
C TYR A 71 -15.69 7.55 -0.16
N PRO A 72 -16.09 6.63 -1.07
CA PRO A 72 -15.51 6.51 -2.41
C PRO A 72 -15.66 7.78 -3.26
N ASN A 73 -16.61 8.66 -2.94
CA ASN A 73 -16.84 9.93 -3.61
C ASN A 73 -15.76 11.01 -3.34
N LEU A 74 -14.82 10.76 -2.44
CA LEU A 74 -13.71 11.67 -2.14
C LEU A 74 -12.47 11.42 -3.01
N PHE A 75 -12.41 10.30 -3.75
CA PHE A 75 -11.29 9.94 -4.61
C PHE A 75 -11.37 10.57 -6.01
#